data_AF-A0A3P1X1X8-F1
#
_entry.id   AF-A0A3P1X1X8-F1
#
_cell.length_a   1.000
_cell.length_b   1.000
_cell.length_c   1.000
_cell.angle_alpha   90.00
_cell.angle_beta   90.00
_cell.angle_gamma   90.00
#
_symmetry.space_group_name_H-M   'P 1'
#
loop_
_entity.id
_entity.type
_entity.pdbx_description
1 polymer ?
#
loop_
_entity_poly.entity_id
_entity_poly.type
_entity_poly.pdbx_seq_one_letter_code
_entity_poly.pdbx_strand_id
1 'polypeptide(L)'
;MKRIRTVMGAPLVALVRQQSVPGLISALGVLPVLNALVLGGLYQSLGGRGMDLARFSTHWPYFVAVAAFVAGAASWEMELLSATRGHYRGRVMQALGSRAGYVVVAAGSIVALFLALRIWVGSERLGAEALVMGAQLAGFAALGSGAALAWGFGSDKGVNNLVQVAPWVFALGPGPFLPSGLPVVGGLFPANGQVLDVRVELCRALAAFVVGMLLAHQALGPGRRPVFLGS
;
A
#
# COMPACT_ATOMS: atom_id res chain seq x y z
N MET A 1 -22.65 -30.93 -4.45
CA MET A 1 -22.82 -29.45 -4.46
C MET A 1 -21.52 -28.79 -4.02
N LYS A 2 -20.73 -28.24 -4.95
CA LYS A 2 -19.48 -27.51 -4.64
C LYS A 2 -19.83 -26.18 -3.97
N ARG A 3 -19.55 -26.02 -2.68
CA ARG A 3 -19.64 -24.71 -2.01
C ARG A 3 -18.57 -23.80 -2.60
N ILE A 4 -18.95 -23.00 -3.59
CA ILE A 4 -18.24 -21.77 -3.92
C ILE A 4 -18.56 -20.81 -2.76
N ARG A 5 -17.88 -20.97 -1.62
CA ARG A 5 -17.87 -19.94 -0.60
C ARG A 5 -17.04 -18.80 -1.15
N THR A 6 -17.70 -17.66 -1.35
CA THR A 6 -17.12 -16.37 -1.72
C THR A 6 -15.87 -16.11 -0.88
N VAL A 7 -14.73 -16.11 -1.56
CA VAL A 7 -13.38 -16.02 -0.99
C VAL A 7 -13.02 -14.53 -0.80
N MET A 8 -13.91 -13.73 -0.21
CA MET A 8 -13.55 -12.38 0.23
C MET A 8 -12.79 -12.47 1.55
N GLY A 9 -11.66 -11.79 1.65
CA GLY A 9 -10.86 -11.75 2.86
C GLY A 9 -10.10 -13.05 3.18
N ALA A 10 -9.94 -13.98 2.24
CA ALA A 10 -9.16 -15.20 2.51
C ALA A 10 -7.71 -14.94 2.96
N PRO A 11 -6.97 -13.96 2.39
CA PRO A 11 -5.70 -13.51 2.95
C PRO A 11 -5.78 -13.15 4.44
N LEU A 12 -6.79 -12.36 4.81
CA LEU A 12 -6.99 -11.93 6.20
C LEU A 12 -7.37 -13.11 7.11
N VAL A 13 -8.25 -14.00 6.65
CA VAL A 13 -8.65 -15.21 7.39
C VAL A 13 -7.48 -16.17 7.57
N ALA A 14 -6.63 -16.33 6.55
CA ALA A 14 -5.42 -17.15 6.63
C ALA A 14 -4.47 -16.59 7.69
N LEU A 15 -4.26 -15.27 7.69
CA LEU A 15 -3.42 -14.60 8.66
C LEU A 15 -3.97 -14.72 10.09
N VAL A 16 -5.28 -14.54 10.28
CA VAL A 16 -5.95 -14.72 11.59
C VAL A 16 -5.82 -16.15 12.12
N ARG A 17 -5.71 -17.14 11.24
CA ARG A 17 -5.47 -18.53 11.65
C ARG A 17 -4.02 -18.82 11.99
N GLN A 18 -3.08 -18.09 11.41
CA GLN A 18 -1.64 -18.32 11.56
C GLN A 18 -1.02 -17.51 12.70
N GLN A 19 -1.61 -16.37 13.05
CA GLN A 19 -1.08 -15.45 14.05
C GLN A 19 -2.06 -15.26 15.22
N SER A 20 -1.50 -15.06 16.42
CA SER A 20 -2.28 -14.64 17.57
C SER A 20 -2.82 -13.21 17.36
N VAL A 21 -3.94 -12.87 18.00
CA VAL A 21 -4.52 -11.52 17.95
C VAL A 21 -3.50 -10.43 18.33
N PRO A 22 -2.64 -10.59 19.37
CA PRO A 22 -1.57 -9.63 19.65
C PRO A 22 -0.53 -9.52 18.53
N GLY A 23 -0.16 -10.65 17.89
CA GLY A 23 0.77 -10.66 16.76
C GLY A 23 0.23 -9.90 15.55
N LEU A 24 -1.06 -10.07 15.25
CA LEU A 24 -1.77 -9.32 14.21
C LEU A 24 -1.79 -7.81 14.46
N ILE A 25 -2.14 -7.41 15.68
CA ILE A 25 -2.19 -5.99 16.07
C ILE A 25 -0.80 -5.37 15.95
N SER A 26 0.24 -6.09 16.39
CA SER A 26 1.62 -5.65 16.26
C SER A 26 2.03 -5.49 14.79
N ALA A 27 1.78 -6.51 13.96
CA ALA A 27 2.20 -6.54 12.55
C ALA A 27 1.45 -5.56 11.64
N LEU A 28 0.14 -5.41 11.80
CA LEU A 28 -0.71 -4.63 10.89
C LEU A 28 -1.09 -3.24 11.47
N GLY A 29 -1.05 -3.10 12.79
CA GLY A 29 -1.38 -1.86 13.48
C GLY A 29 -0.14 -1.06 13.88
N VAL A 30 0.70 -1.66 14.72
CA VAL A 30 1.77 -0.93 15.44
C VAL A 30 3.01 -0.74 14.57
N LEU A 31 3.50 -1.78 13.91
CA LEU A 31 4.74 -1.73 13.11
C LEU A 31 4.68 -0.73 11.95
N PRO A 32 3.60 -0.67 11.14
CA PRO A 32 3.49 0.34 10.09
C PRO A 32 3.57 1.77 10.66
N VAL A 33 2.86 2.03 11.76
CA VAL A 33 2.86 3.32 12.45
C VAL A 33 4.25 3.65 12.98
N LEU A 34 4.93 2.71 13.65
CA LEU A 34 6.30 2.88 14.12
C LEU A 34 7.25 3.18 12.97
N ASN A 35 7.14 2.48 11.84
CA ASN A 35 7.98 2.75 10.66
C ASN A 35 7.76 4.18 10.12
N ALA A 36 6.51 4.64 10.03
CA ALA A 36 6.20 6.01 9.63
C ALA A 36 6.78 7.04 10.61
N LEU A 37 6.67 6.79 11.92
CA LEU A 37 7.19 7.66 12.97
C LEU A 37 8.73 7.67 13.02
N VAL A 38 9.39 6.52 12.88
CA VAL A 38 10.85 6.39 12.83
C VAL A 38 11.40 7.08 11.59
N LEU A 39 10.77 6.90 10.43
CA LEU A 39 11.12 7.66 9.22
C LEU A 39 10.96 9.17 9.45
N GLY A 40 9.91 9.58 10.18
CA GLY A 40 9.74 10.97 10.62
C GLY A 40 10.84 11.46 11.57
N GLY A 41 11.22 10.66 12.56
CA GLY A 41 12.25 10.99 13.56
C GLY A 41 13.68 11.00 13.00
N LEU A 42 14.02 10.09 12.10
CA LEU A 42 15.30 10.09 11.38
C LEU A 42 15.48 11.34 10.52
N TYR A 43 14.39 11.88 9.97
CA TYR A 43 14.43 13.15 9.23
C TYR A 43 14.69 14.35 10.15
N GLN A 44 14.15 14.34 11.37
CA GLN A 44 14.45 15.34 12.39
C GLN A 44 15.94 15.34 12.78
N SER A 45 16.59 14.17 12.82
CA SER A 45 17.99 14.04 13.24
C SER A 45 19.01 14.34 12.13
N LEU A 46 18.67 14.17 10.85
CA LEU A 46 19.56 14.41 9.70
C LEU A 46 19.64 15.88 9.23
N GLY A 47 19.31 16.84 10.09
CA GLY A 47 19.44 18.28 9.77
C GLY A 47 18.24 18.90 9.05
N GLY A 48 17.13 18.18 8.92
CA GLY A 48 15.84 18.78 8.58
C GLY A 48 15.45 19.77 9.67
N ARG A 49 15.31 21.07 9.33
CA ARG A 49 14.80 22.10 10.27
C ARG A 49 13.57 21.52 10.97
N GLY A 50 13.65 21.32 12.29
CA GLY A 50 12.71 20.55 13.12
C GLY A 50 11.37 20.23 12.45
N MET A 51 11.18 18.96 12.07
CA MET A 51 9.89 18.50 11.58
C MET A 51 8.95 18.33 12.76
N ASP A 52 8.27 19.42 13.12
CA ASP A 52 7.19 19.37 14.09
C ASP A 52 6.02 18.52 13.56
N LEU A 53 5.11 18.13 14.47
CA LEU A 53 3.97 17.27 14.14
C LEU A 53 3.08 17.88 13.05
N ALA A 54 2.97 19.21 13.01
CA ALA A 54 2.16 19.93 12.04
C ALA A 54 2.73 19.78 10.63
N ARG A 55 4.04 19.98 10.44
CA ARG A 55 4.75 19.75 9.18
C ARG A 55 4.70 18.29 8.77
N PHE A 56 4.95 17.36 9.69
CA PHE A 56 4.83 15.93 9.43
C PHE A 56 3.44 15.56 8.88
N SER A 57 2.38 16.12 9.48
CA SER A 57 1.00 15.87 9.04
C SER A 57 0.74 16.27 7.59
N THR A 58 1.48 17.21 7.02
CA THR A 58 1.30 17.66 5.62
C THR A 58 1.81 16.66 4.58
N HIS A 59 2.66 15.71 5.00
CA HIS A 59 3.22 14.67 4.13
C HIS A 59 2.35 13.42 4.06
N TRP A 60 1.14 13.45 4.63
CA TRP A 60 0.20 12.33 4.59
C TRP A 60 -0.03 11.74 3.18
N PRO A 61 -0.10 12.52 2.07
CA PRO A 61 -0.38 11.94 0.75
C PRO A 61 0.68 10.92 0.35
N TYR A 62 1.94 11.20 0.72
CA TYR A 62 3.06 10.32 0.47
C TYR A 62 2.96 9.04 1.31
N PHE A 63 2.81 9.17 2.63
CA PHE A 63 2.82 8.01 3.53
C PHE A 63 1.63 7.08 3.30
N VAL A 64 0.44 7.62 3.00
CA VAL A 64 -0.75 6.82 2.69
C VAL A 64 -0.58 6.03 1.39
N ALA A 65 -0.07 6.66 0.33
CA ALA A 65 0.20 5.99 -0.94
C ALA A 65 1.22 4.85 -0.80
N VAL A 66 2.32 5.09 -0.06
CA VAL A 66 3.36 4.07 0.18
C VAL A 66 2.79 2.91 1.01
N ALA A 67 2.08 3.19 2.11
CA ALA A 67 1.48 2.15 2.95
C ALA A 67 0.49 1.29 2.16
N ALA A 68 -0.34 1.92 1.32
CA ALA A 68 -1.29 1.22 0.45
C ALA A 68 -0.59 0.33 -0.58
N PHE A 69 0.45 0.82 -1.25
CA PHE A 69 1.24 0.03 -2.19
C PHE A 69 1.87 -1.19 -1.53
N VAL A 70 2.53 -0.99 -0.39
CA VAL A 70 3.20 -2.05 0.36
C VAL A 70 2.19 -3.10 0.83
N ALA A 71 1.05 -2.67 1.38
CA ALA A 71 -0.03 -3.57 1.79
C ALA A 71 -0.60 -4.35 0.59
N GLY A 72 -0.75 -3.72 -0.56
CA GLY A 72 -1.13 -4.37 -1.82
C GLY A 72 -0.14 -5.47 -2.22
N ALA A 73 1.16 -5.17 -2.21
CA ALA A 73 2.20 -6.14 -2.54
C ALA A 73 2.26 -7.29 -1.54
N ALA A 74 2.25 -6.99 -0.24
CA ALA A 74 2.28 -7.98 0.85
C ALA A 74 1.06 -8.92 0.83
N SER A 75 -0.10 -8.44 0.36
CA SER A 75 -1.30 -9.28 0.23
C SER A 75 -1.09 -10.50 -0.69
N TRP A 76 -0.06 -10.49 -1.54
CA TRP A 76 0.34 -11.62 -2.38
C TRP A 76 0.99 -12.76 -1.59
N GLU A 77 1.76 -12.47 -0.53
CA GLU A 77 2.34 -13.51 0.34
C GLU A 77 1.26 -14.40 0.90
N MET A 78 0.11 -13.83 1.25
CA MET A 78 -1.00 -14.60 1.82
C MET A 78 -1.63 -15.58 0.81
N GLU A 79 -1.51 -15.32 -0.51
CA GLU A 79 -1.91 -16.29 -1.54
C GLU A 79 -0.84 -17.38 -1.76
N LEU A 80 0.44 -17.08 -1.52
CA LEU A 80 1.51 -18.08 -1.52
C LEU A 80 1.44 -18.99 -0.28
N LEU A 81 1.09 -18.41 0.88
CA LEU A 81 0.98 -19.10 2.17
C LEU A 81 -0.35 -19.84 2.34
N SER A 82 -1.38 -19.47 1.58
CA SER A 82 -2.64 -20.21 1.52
C SER A 82 -2.63 -21.17 0.33
N ALA A 83 -3.28 -22.33 0.43
CA ALA A 83 -3.40 -23.28 -0.68
C ALA A 83 -4.32 -22.80 -1.83
N THR A 84 -4.37 -21.48 -2.08
CA THR A 84 -5.24 -20.82 -3.07
C THR A 84 -4.50 -20.43 -4.35
N ARG A 85 -3.24 -20.85 -4.50
CA ARG A 85 -2.41 -20.60 -5.69
C ARG A 85 -3.15 -20.98 -6.99
N GLY A 86 -3.28 -20.03 -7.90
CA GLY A 86 -3.94 -20.22 -9.19
C GLY A 86 -5.48 -20.24 -9.14
N HIS A 87 -6.08 -20.10 -7.95
CA HIS A 87 -7.53 -20.02 -7.78
C HIS A 87 -8.10 -18.86 -8.61
N TYR A 88 -7.44 -17.70 -8.61
CA TYR A 88 -7.97 -16.49 -9.26
C TYR A 88 -7.57 -16.32 -10.74
N ARG A 89 -7.11 -17.38 -11.41
CA ARG A 89 -6.79 -17.32 -12.85
C ARG A 89 -8.01 -16.86 -13.65
N GLY A 90 -7.83 -15.85 -14.50
CA GLY A 90 -8.89 -15.21 -15.29
C GLY A 90 -9.88 -14.36 -14.47
N ARG A 91 -9.67 -14.19 -13.15
CA ARG A 91 -10.63 -13.56 -12.22
C ARG A 91 -9.99 -12.41 -11.44
N VAL A 92 -9.45 -11.42 -12.16
CA VAL A 92 -8.71 -10.26 -11.62
C VAL A 92 -9.48 -9.53 -10.51
N MET A 93 -10.73 -9.16 -10.77
CA MET A 93 -11.55 -8.42 -9.78
C MET A 93 -11.81 -9.23 -8.51
N GLN A 94 -11.97 -10.55 -8.62
CA GLN A 94 -12.13 -11.42 -7.44
C GLN A 94 -10.80 -11.56 -6.67
N ALA A 95 -9.67 -11.56 -7.37
CA ALA A 95 -8.35 -11.57 -6.76
C ALA A 95 -8.13 -10.28 -5.94
N LEU A 96 -8.37 -9.12 -6.53
CA LEU A 96 -8.19 -7.84 -5.83
C LEU A 96 -9.21 -7.69 -4.69
N GLY A 97 -10.48 -8.07 -4.93
CA GLY A 97 -11.52 -8.06 -3.91
C GLY A 97 -11.24 -8.97 -2.72
N SER A 98 -10.57 -10.11 -2.93
CA SER A 98 -10.20 -11.00 -1.81
C SER A 98 -9.13 -10.39 -0.90
N ARG A 99 -8.28 -9.52 -1.44
CA ARG A 99 -7.17 -8.86 -0.74
C ARG A 99 -7.58 -7.56 -0.04
N ALA A 100 -8.69 -6.95 -0.45
CA ALA A 100 -9.15 -5.67 0.07
C ALA A 100 -9.21 -5.64 1.61
N GLY A 101 -9.71 -6.70 2.25
CA GLY A 101 -9.76 -6.79 3.71
C GLY A 101 -8.38 -6.74 4.38
N TYR A 102 -7.38 -7.41 3.81
CA TYR A 102 -6.00 -7.34 4.32
C TYR A 102 -5.42 -5.93 4.15
N VAL A 103 -5.61 -5.34 2.97
CA VAL A 103 -5.13 -3.98 2.66
C VAL A 103 -5.72 -2.95 3.62
N VAL A 104 -7.03 -3.01 3.84
CA VAL A 104 -7.72 -2.09 4.76
C VAL A 104 -7.15 -2.19 6.17
N VAL A 105 -6.85 -3.40 6.65
CA VAL A 105 -6.29 -3.58 8.00
C VAL A 105 -4.82 -3.14 8.05
N ALA A 106 -4.01 -3.52 7.05
CA ALA A 106 -2.58 -3.25 7.02
C ALA A 106 -2.22 -1.77 6.78
N ALA A 107 -2.94 -1.09 5.89
CA ALA A 107 -2.70 0.32 5.59
C ALA A 107 -3.65 1.27 6.36
N GLY A 108 -4.73 0.75 6.93
CA GLY A 108 -5.72 1.54 7.67
C GLY A 108 -5.15 2.18 8.94
N SER A 109 -4.14 1.59 9.57
CA SER A 109 -3.46 2.17 10.73
C SER A 109 -2.72 3.47 10.39
N ILE A 110 -2.11 3.54 9.22
CA ILE A 110 -1.48 4.77 8.69
C ILE A 110 -2.53 5.82 8.34
N VAL A 111 -3.61 5.43 7.67
CA VAL A 111 -4.72 6.35 7.36
C VAL A 111 -5.32 6.92 8.65
N ALA A 112 -5.56 6.07 9.66
CA ALA A 112 -6.07 6.49 10.96
C ALA A 112 -5.12 7.47 11.67
N LEU A 113 -3.81 7.20 11.66
CA LEU A 113 -2.80 8.11 12.20
C LEU A 113 -2.90 9.49 11.56
N PHE A 114 -2.88 9.56 10.23
CA PHE A 114 -2.90 10.86 9.56
C PHE A 114 -4.25 11.56 9.69
N LEU A 115 -5.38 10.85 9.65
CA LEU A 115 -6.69 11.45 9.94
C LEU A 115 -6.72 12.06 11.35
N ALA A 116 -6.23 11.35 12.36
CA ALA A 116 -6.15 11.85 13.72
C ALA A 116 -5.27 13.11 13.82
N LEU A 117 -4.12 13.12 13.14
CA LEU A 117 -3.24 14.29 13.07
C LEU A 117 -3.91 15.47 12.36
N ARG A 118 -4.65 15.25 11.26
CA ARG A 118 -5.37 16.33 10.54
C ARG A 118 -6.52 16.90 11.35
N ILE A 119 -7.23 16.07 12.12
CA ILE A 119 -8.24 16.52 13.08
C ILE A 119 -7.59 17.35 14.18
N TRP A 120 -6.49 16.88 14.75
CA TRP A 120 -5.80 17.55 15.85
C TRP A 120 -5.22 18.92 15.46
N VAL A 121 -4.70 19.04 14.23
CA VAL A 121 -4.16 20.29 13.69
C VAL A 121 -5.27 21.23 13.17
N GLY A 122 -6.54 20.80 13.19
CA GLY A 122 -7.68 21.64 12.82
C GLY A 122 -7.80 21.90 11.31
N SER A 123 -7.56 20.88 10.47
CA SER A 123 -7.65 21.02 9.02
C SER A 123 -9.08 21.36 8.55
N GLU A 124 -9.26 22.52 7.92
CA GLU A 124 -10.52 22.93 7.29
C GLU A 124 -10.91 22.05 6.08
N ARG A 125 -9.95 21.27 5.54
CA ARG A 125 -10.12 20.43 4.34
C ARG A 125 -10.29 18.95 4.63
N LEU A 126 -10.60 18.58 5.88
CA LEU A 126 -10.64 17.19 6.34
C LEU A 126 -11.44 16.26 5.42
N GLY A 127 -12.61 16.69 4.93
CA GLY A 127 -13.43 15.88 4.02
C GLY A 127 -12.76 15.57 2.68
N ALA A 128 -12.10 16.58 2.09
CA ALA A 128 -11.36 16.40 0.83
C ALA A 128 -10.10 15.55 1.03
N GLU A 129 -9.42 15.72 2.16
CA GLU A 129 -8.24 14.92 2.55
C GLU A 129 -8.62 13.45 2.74
N ALA A 130 -9.69 13.17 3.48
CA ALA A 130 -10.20 11.81 3.69
C ALA A 130 -10.60 11.13 2.37
N LEU A 131 -11.24 11.86 1.46
CA LEU A 131 -11.58 11.36 0.13
C LEU A 131 -10.33 10.95 -0.65
N VAL A 132 -9.30 11.80 -0.66
CA VAL A 132 -8.06 11.52 -1.37
C VAL A 132 -7.28 10.38 -0.70
N MET A 133 -7.23 10.31 0.64
CA MET A 133 -6.66 9.16 1.36
C MET A 133 -7.33 7.85 0.95
N GLY A 134 -8.66 7.83 0.86
CA GLY A 134 -9.42 6.67 0.42
C GLY A 134 -9.13 6.29 -1.04
N ALA A 135 -9.04 7.27 -1.94
CA ALA A 135 -8.70 7.04 -3.33
C ALA A 135 -7.26 6.49 -3.49
N GLN A 136 -6.29 7.06 -2.77
CA GLN A 136 -4.91 6.58 -2.74
C GLN A 136 -4.83 5.16 -2.18
N LEU A 137 -5.58 4.85 -1.12
CA LEU A 137 -5.66 3.51 -0.55
C LEU A 137 -6.08 2.49 -1.62
N ALA A 138 -7.13 2.78 -2.40
CA ALA A 138 -7.60 1.89 -3.46
C ALA A 138 -6.61 1.81 -4.63
N GLY A 139 -6.14 2.96 -5.13
CA GLY A 139 -5.30 3.04 -6.32
C GLY A 139 -3.92 2.42 -6.14
N PHE A 140 -3.21 2.79 -5.07
CA PHE A 140 -1.87 2.27 -4.81
C PHE A 140 -1.88 0.82 -4.32
N ALA A 141 -2.92 0.38 -3.61
CA ALA A 141 -3.05 -1.05 -3.27
C ALA A 141 -3.28 -1.93 -4.51
N ALA A 142 -4.08 -1.46 -5.48
CA ALA A 142 -4.23 -2.14 -6.77
C ALA A 142 -2.90 -2.17 -7.53
N LEU A 143 -2.14 -1.06 -7.52
CA LEU A 143 -0.81 -0.98 -8.12
C LEU A 143 0.18 -1.96 -7.49
N GLY A 144 0.28 -1.98 -6.16
CA GLY A 144 1.18 -2.90 -5.44
C GLY A 144 0.81 -4.36 -5.65
N SER A 145 -0.49 -4.68 -5.60
CA SER A 145 -0.99 -6.02 -5.90
C SER A 145 -0.65 -6.45 -7.33
N GLY A 146 -0.91 -5.57 -8.30
CA GLY A 146 -0.62 -5.80 -9.72
C GLY A 146 0.88 -5.98 -9.99
N ALA A 147 1.73 -5.15 -9.38
CA ALA A 147 3.17 -5.25 -9.50
C ALA A 147 3.72 -6.57 -8.93
N ALA A 148 3.30 -6.96 -7.73
CA ALA A 148 3.70 -8.23 -7.12
C ALA A 148 3.25 -9.44 -7.96
N LEU A 149 2.02 -9.39 -8.50
CA LEU A 149 1.48 -10.39 -9.40
C LEU A 149 2.25 -10.49 -10.73
N ALA A 150 2.56 -9.35 -11.35
CA ALA A 150 3.26 -9.29 -12.64
C ALA A 150 4.72 -9.74 -12.52
N TRP A 151 5.37 -9.42 -11.40
CA TRP A 151 6.72 -9.90 -11.12
C TRP A 151 6.76 -11.41 -10.89
N GLY A 152 5.65 -11.98 -10.41
CA GLY A 152 5.52 -13.43 -10.25
C GLY A 152 6.42 -13.99 -9.16
N PHE A 153 6.56 -13.27 -8.03
CA PHE A 153 7.34 -13.77 -6.89
C PHE A 153 6.94 -15.20 -6.55
N GLY A 154 7.89 -16.13 -6.75
CA GLY A 154 7.72 -17.55 -6.50
C GLY A 154 7.93 -17.95 -5.04
N SER A 155 8.43 -17.02 -4.22
CA SER A 155 8.70 -17.20 -2.80
C SER A 155 8.20 -16.01 -1.98
N ASP A 156 7.82 -16.31 -0.74
CA ASP A 156 7.54 -15.36 0.35
C ASP A 156 8.70 -14.38 0.54
N LYS A 157 9.95 -14.85 0.52
CA LYS A 157 11.15 -14.03 0.68
C LYS A 157 11.27 -12.93 -0.38
N GLY A 158 10.87 -13.20 -1.62
CA GLY A 158 10.90 -12.22 -2.71
C GLY A 158 9.92 -11.08 -2.48
N VAL A 159 8.71 -11.39 -2.01
CA VAL A 159 7.69 -10.38 -1.69
C VAL A 159 8.11 -9.56 -0.47
N ASN A 160 8.67 -10.22 0.56
CA ASN A 160 9.14 -9.55 1.77
C ASN A 160 10.26 -8.55 1.44
N ASN A 161 11.20 -8.91 0.56
CA ASN A 161 12.24 -7.99 0.10
C ASN A 161 11.65 -6.77 -0.62
N LEU A 162 10.65 -6.96 -1.50
CA LEU A 162 9.97 -5.84 -2.15
C LEU A 162 9.28 -4.94 -1.12
N VAL A 163 8.55 -5.54 -0.17
CA VAL A 163 7.83 -4.83 0.91
C VAL A 163 8.79 -4.03 1.79
N GLN A 164 9.97 -4.56 2.08
CA GLN A 164 10.99 -3.88 2.89
C GLN A 164 11.71 -2.77 2.11
N VAL A 165 12.02 -2.99 0.83
CA VAL A 165 12.78 -2.04 0.00
C VAL A 165 11.89 -0.91 -0.54
N ALA A 166 10.63 -1.19 -0.83
CA ALA A 166 9.70 -0.22 -1.42
C ALA A 166 9.62 1.11 -0.65
N PRO A 167 9.42 1.13 0.69
CA PRO A 167 9.44 2.38 1.47
C PRO A 167 10.71 3.20 1.30
N TRP A 168 11.87 2.55 1.19
CA TRP A 168 13.17 3.21 1.02
C TRP A 168 13.35 3.76 -0.39
N VAL A 169 12.98 2.99 -1.42
CA VAL A 169 13.02 3.46 -2.81
C VAL A 169 12.07 4.65 -3.00
N PHE A 170 10.89 4.60 -2.39
CA PHE A 170 9.95 5.72 -2.42
C PHE A 170 10.45 6.91 -1.62
N ALA A 171 11.23 6.70 -0.56
CA ALA A 171 11.85 7.80 0.20
C ALA A 171 12.87 8.59 -0.65
N LEU A 172 13.33 8.04 -1.79
CA LEU A 172 14.18 8.73 -2.76
C LEU A 172 13.41 9.61 -3.77
N GLY A 173 12.08 9.56 -3.77
CA GLY A 173 11.22 10.45 -4.56
C GLY A 173 11.09 11.85 -3.96
N PRO A 174 10.46 12.80 -4.67
CA PRO A 174 10.08 14.10 -4.12
C PRO A 174 9.06 13.92 -3.01
N GLY A 175 9.61 13.90 -1.81
CA GLY A 175 8.93 13.66 -0.56
C GLY A 175 9.69 14.38 0.56
N PRO A 176 9.26 14.26 1.82
CA PRO A 176 9.87 14.99 2.93
C PRO A 176 11.41 14.86 2.94
N PHE A 177 11.94 13.72 2.50
CA PHE A 177 13.36 13.36 2.48
C PHE A 177 14.20 14.01 1.36
N LEU A 178 13.62 14.30 0.20
CA LEU A 178 14.31 14.85 -0.97
C LEU A 178 13.36 15.83 -1.66
N PRO A 179 13.39 17.14 -1.35
CA PRO A 179 12.44 18.12 -1.90
C PRO A 179 12.35 18.13 -3.42
N SER A 180 13.49 17.94 -4.10
CA SER A 180 13.59 17.81 -5.55
C SER A 180 13.41 16.37 -6.06
N GLY A 181 13.59 15.36 -5.20
CA GLY A 181 13.49 13.95 -5.55
C GLY A 181 14.39 13.49 -6.69
N LEU A 182 14.28 12.19 -7.03
CA LEU A 182 14.55 11.75 -8.39
C LEU A 182 13.30 12.03 -9.26
N PRO A 183 13.41 12.75 -10.40
CA PRO A 183 12.26 13.15 -11.22
C PRO A 183 11.36 11.98 -11.64
N VAL A 184 11.96 10.82 -11.91
CA VAL A 184 11.27 9.60 -12.33
C VAL A 184 10.39 9.02 -11.22
N VAL A 185 10.85 9.08 -9.97
CA VAL A 185 10.09 8.59 -8.80
C VAL A 185 9.00 9.61 -8.42
N GLY A 186 9.24 10.89 -8.68
CA GLY A 186 8.29 11.99 -8.46
C GLY A 186 7.09 12.07 -9.37
N GLY A 187 7.20 11.53 -10.57
CA GLY A 187 6.05 11.39 -11.46
C GLY A 187 5.01 10.40 -10.96
N LEU A 188 5.41 9.45 -10.09
CA LEU A 188 4.58 8.33 -9.64
C LEU A 188 3.89 8.57 -8.29
N PHE A 189 4.39 9.50 -7.47
CA PHE A 189 3.90 9.71 -6.10
C PHE A 189 3.51 11.18 -5.81
N PRO A 190 2.60 11.40 -4.85
CA PRO A 190 2.11 12.73 -4.51
C PRO A 190 3.24 13.70 -4.15
N ALA A 191 3.19 14.89 -4.72
CA ALA A 191 4.23 15.91 -4.52
C ALA A 191 4.30 16.40 -3.06
N ASN A 192 5.49 16.86 -2.68
CA ASN A 192 5.73 17.60 -1.44
C ASN A 192 4.85 18.85 -1.30
N GLY A 193 3.79 18.73 -0.49
CA GLY A 193 3.60 19.62 0.66
C GLY A 193 3.33 21.11 0.45
N GLN A 194 2.85 21.61 -0.69
CA GLN A 194 2.49 23.05 -0.77
C GLN A 194 1.04 23.37 -1.16
N VAL A 195 0.33 22.56 -1.94
CA VAL A 195 -1.14 22.68 -2.07
C VAL A 195 -1.69 21.30 -2.43
N LEU A 196 -2.61 20.77 -1.64
CA LEU A 196 -3.39 19.59 -2.03
C LEU A 196 -4.35 20.01 -3.14
N ASP A 197 -3.99 19.69 -4.39
CA ASP A 197 -4.95 19.71 -5.49
C ASP A 197 -5.65 18.35 -5.55
N VAL A 198 -6.89 18.34 -5.04
CA VAL A 198 -7.74 17.16 -4.98
C VAL A 198 -7.87 16.50 -6.36
N ARG A 199 -7.98 17.28 -7.44
CA ARG A 199 -8.15 16.73 -8.79
C ARG A 199 -6.90 15.98 -9.22
N VAL A 200 -5.73 16.58 -9.02
CA VAL A 200 -4.44 15.96 -9.36
C VAL A 200 -4.23 14.67 -8.59
N GLU A 201 -4.51 14.67 -7.29
CA GLU A 201 -4.34 13.47 -6.46
C GLU A 201 -5.33 12.36 -6.80
N LEU A 202 -6.58 12.69 -7.13
CA LEU A 202 -7.55 11.72 -7.63
C LEU A 202 -7.13 11.15 -8.99
N CYS A 203 -6.62 11.99 -9.90
CA CYS A 203 -6.09 11.53 -11.18
C CYS A 203 -4.88 10.61 -11.00
N ARG A 204 -3.98 10.91 -10.05
CA ARG A 204 -2.85 10.04 -9.70
C ARG A 204 -3.32 8.70 -9.13
N ALA A 205 -4.24 8.71 -8.18
CA ALA A 205 -4.83 7.50 -7.62
C ALA A 205 -5.52 6.66 -8.70
N LEU A 206 -6.25 7.29 -9.62
CA LEU A 206 -6.89 6.62 -10.76
C LEU A 206 -5.86 6.03 -11.72
N ALA A 207 -4.80 6.77 -12.04
CA ALA A 207 -3.72 6.26 -12.89
C ALA A 207 -3.04 5.04 -12.25
N ALA A 208 -2.71 5.12 -10.95
CA ALA A 208 -2.18 3.99 -10.19
C ALA A 208 -3.14 2.79 -10.22
N PHE A 209 -4.44 3.03 -10.05
CA PHE A 209 -5.45 1.98 -10.14
C PHE A 209 -5.47 1.32 -11.52
N VAL A 210 -5.54 2.11 -12.60
CA VAL A 210 -5.58 1.59 -13.98
C VAL A 210 -4.31 0.79 -14.29
N VAL A 211 -3.13 1.30 -13.94
CA VAL A 211 -1.86 0.58 -14.15
C VAL A 211 -1.83 -0.71 -13.33
N GLY A 212 -2.25 -0.68 -12.06
CA GLY A 212 -2.35 -1.87 -11.22
C GLY A 212 -3.29 -2.93 -11.81
N MET A 213 -4.45 -2.51 -12.29
CA MET A 213 -5.41 -3.37 -12.98
C MET A 213 -4.83 -3.99 -14.25
N LEU A 214 -4.10 -3.21 -15.06
CA LEU A 214 -3.44 -3.70 -16.27
C LEU A 214 -2.37 -4.74 -15.92
N LEU A 215 -1.53 -4.49 -14.93
CA LEU A 215 -0.52 -5.45 -14.47
C LEU A 215 -1.16 -6.73 -13.93
N ALA A 216 -2.20 -6.61 -13.11
CA ALA A 216 -2.94 -7.77 -12.59
C ALA A 216 -3.62 -8.57 -13.71
N HIS A 217 -4.18 -7.90 -14.72
CA HIS A 217 -4.73 -8.56 -15.90
C HIS A 217 -3.64 -9.28 -16.69
N GLN A 218 -2.47 -8.65 -16.91
CA GLN A 218 -1.37 -9.28 -17.62
C GLN A 218 -0.84 -10.52 -16.89
N ALA A 219 -0.85 -10.51 -15.56
CA ALA A 219 -0.41 -11.61 -14.72
C ALA A 219 -1.43 -12.77 -14.63
N LEU A 220 -2.72 -12.45 -14.51
CA LEU A 220 -3.79 -13.44 -14.27
C LEU A 220 -4.61 -13.79 -15.53
N GLY A 221 -4.29 -13.20 -16.68
CA GLY A 221 -5.05 -13.33 -17.92
C GLY A 221 -5.20 -14.78 -18.45
N PRO A 222 -6.25 -15.05 -19.25
CA PRO A 222 -6.48 -16.36 -19.84
C PRO A 222 -5.30 -16.79 -20.71
N GLY A 223 -4.87 -18.05 -20.58
CA GLY A 223 -3.79 -18.63 -21.39
C GLY A 223 -2.38 -18.53 -20.80
N ARG A 224 -2.10 -17.62 -19.86
CA ARG A 224 -0.78 -17.57 -19.20
C ARG A 224 -0.71 -18.54 -18.03
N ARG A 225 0.37 -19.33 -17.97
CA ARG A 225 0.80 -19.96 -16.71
C ARG A 225 1.50 -18.84 -15.93
N PRO A 226 1.19 -18.64 -14.63
CA PRO A 226 2.06 -17.82 -13.81
C PRO A 226 3.46 -18.46 -13.93
N VAL A 227 4.44 -17.69 -14.39
CA VAL A 227 5.82 -18.15 -14.49
C VAL A 227 6.33 -18.20 -13.06
N PHE A 228 6.14 -19.33 -12.43
CA PHE A 228 6.78 -19.63 -11.17
C PHE A 228 8.19 -20.08 -11.54
N LEU A 229 9.16 -19.16 -11.45
CA LEU A 229 10.56 -19.55 -11.44
C LEU A 229 10.73 -20.49 -10.25
N GLY A 230 10.99 -21.76 -10.58
CA GLY A 230 11.00 -22.85 -9.62
C GLY A 230 12.05 -22.65 -8.54
N SER A 231 11.68 -23.05 -7.32
CA SER A 231 12.60 -23.64 -6.35
C SER A 231 13.17 -24.94 -6.91
#